data_AF-A0AA42VN38-F1
#
_entry.id   AF-A0AA42VN38-F1
#
_cell.length_a   1.000
_cell.length_b   1.000
_cell.length_c   1.000
_cell.angle_alpha   90.00
_cell.angle_beta   90.00
_cell.angle_gamma   90.00
#
_symmetry.space_group_name_H-M   'P 1'
#
loop_
_entity.id
_entity.type
_entity.pdbx_description
1 polymer ?
#
loop_
_entity_poly.entity_id
_entity_poly.type
_entity_poly.pdbx_seq_one_letter_code
_entity_poly.pdbx_strand_id
1 'polypeptide(L)'
;MHFDTFTPAQRILRDAADARQTLAEQWLTAAQVSQGLGSHAPNGGRLVSQLRRAGKLLGVYVTNPSPSYRYPTWQFLPSGQPVDHLAEILAVLREFGPFEQEGRQGFVRKTAESSLTP
;
A
#
# COMPACT_ATOMS: atom_id res chain seq x y z
N MET A 1 20.73 -23.89 21.12
CA MET A 1 20.60 -22.65 20.32
C MET A 1 20.24 -23.07 18.91
N HIS A 2 18.96 -22.99 18.54
CA HIS A 2 18.54 -23.26 17.16
C HIS A 2 18.81 -22.00 16.34
N PHE A 3 19.75 -22.06 15.41
CA PHE A 3 19.88 -21.06 14.37
C PHE A 3 18.74 -21.32 13.38
N ASP A 4 17.70 -20.50 13.41
CA ASP A 4 16.63 -20.51 12.40
C ASP A 4 17.26 -20.23 11.03
N THR A 5 17.67 -21.31 10.36
CA THR A 5 18.30 -21.23 9.06
C THR A 5 17.18 -21.17 8.05
N PHE A 6 16.79 -19.94 7.70
CA PHE A 6 15.84 -19.70 6.62
C PHE A 6 16.28 -20.44 5.36
N THR A 7 15.34 -21.20 4.78
CA THR A 7 15.52 -21.79 3.45
C THR A 7 15.83 -20.69 2.42
N PRO A 8 16.45 -21.02 1.27
CA PRO A 8 16.71 -20.05 0.22
C PRO A 8 15.44 -19.28 -0.21
N ALA A 9 14.30 -19.97 -0.32
CA ALA A 9 13.03 -19.34 -0.68
C ALA A 9 12.54 -18.36 0.38
N GLN A 10 12.62 -18.70 1.67
CA GLN A 10 12.23 -17.80 2.76
C GLN A 10 13.13 -16.55 2.81
N ARG A 11 14.42 -16.71 2.52
CA ARG A 11 15.36 -15.58 2.45
C ARG A 11 14.99 -14.63 1.32
N ILE A 12 14.72 -15.14 0.12
CA ILE A 12 14.25 -14.32 -1.02
C ILE A 12 12.98 -13.56 -0.68
N LEU A 13 12.00 -14.21 -0.04
CA LEU A 13 10.74 -13.56 0.32
C LEU A 13 10.93 -12.45 1.36
N ARG A 14 11.80 -12.67 2.34
CA ARG A 14 12.16 -11.68 3.35
C ARG A 14 12.89 -10.49 2.73
N ASP A 15 13.95 -10.76 1.97
CA ASP A 15 14.75 -9.71 1.32
C ASP A 15 13.86 -8.88 0.37
N ALA A 16 12.92 -9.51 -0.33
CA ALA A 16 11.94 -8.81 -1.15
C ALA A 16 10.93 -7.99 -0.33
N ALA A 17 10.54 -8.44 0.87
CA ALA A 17 9.67 -7.70 1.77
C ALA A 17 10.37 -6.46 2.32
N ASP A 18 11.64 -6.60 2.71
CA ASP A 18 12.49 -5.50 3.18
C ASP A 18 12.70 -4.48 2.05
N ALA A 19 13.01 -4.94 0.83
CA ALA A 19 13.13 -4.06 -0.33
C ALA A 19 11.85 -3.28 -0.63
N ARG A 20 10.67 -3.90 -0.48
CA ARG A 20 9.38 -3.21 -0.63
C ARG A 20 9.15 -2.18 0.47
N GLN A 21 9.50 -2.48 1.72
CA GLN A 21 9.41 -1.53 2.83
C GLN A 21 10.32 -0.32 2.59
N THR A 22 11.60 -0.56 2.29
CA THR A 22 12.58 0.50 2.00
C THR A 22 12.14 1.39 0.83
N LEU A 23 11.58 0.80 -0.23
CA LEU A 23 11.02 1.57 -1.34
C LEU A 23 9.82 2.42 -0.89
N ALA A 24 8.91 1.83 -0.12
CA ALA A 24 7.68 2.49 0.32
C ALA A 24 7.93 3.60 1.35
N GLU A 25 8.99 3.52 2.14
CA GLU A 25 9.41 4.56 3.08
C GLU A 25 9.64 5.92 2.42
N GLN A 26 10.12 5.90 1.17
CA GLN A 26 10.46 7.10 0.39
C GLN A 26 9.23 7.75 -0.29
N TRP A 27 8.07 7.10 -0.25
CA TRP A 27 6.85 7.60 -0.86
C TRP A 27 6.18 8.69 -0.03
N LEU A 28 5.18 9.34 -0.62
CA LEU A 28 4.53 10.50 -0.02
C LEU A 28 3.79 10.13 1.27
N THR A 29 3.83 11.03 2.24
CA THR A 29 3.00 11.00 3.44
C THR A 29 1.59 11.52 3.14
N ALA A 30 0.62 11.22 4.00
CA ALA A 30 -0.74 11.76 3.88
C ALA A 30 -0.76 13.31 3.90
N ALA A 31 0.18 13.94 4.62
CA ALA A 31 0.30 15.40 4.66
C ALA A 31 0.75 15.95 3.29
N GLN A 32 1.78 15.36 2.69
CA GLN A 32 2.28 15.76 1.36
C GLN A 32 1.22 15.55 0.29
N VAL A 33 0.49 14.43 0.31
CA VAL A 33 -0.61 14.20 -0.63
C VAL A 33 -1.71 15.24 -0.44
N SER A 34 -2.10 15.54 0.80
CA SER A 34 -3.11 16.59 1.06
C SER A 34 -2.69 17.95 0.53
N GLN A 35 -1.42 18.31 0.65
CA GLN A 35 -0.87 19.56 0.10
C GLN A 35 -0.94 19.55 -1.43
N GLY A 36 -0.55 18.44 -2.08
CA GLY A 36 -0.64 18.29 -3.53
C GLY A 36 -2.08 18.38 -4.07
N LEU A 37 -3.07 17.96 -3.28
CA LEU A 37 -4.49 18.11 -3.60
C LEU A 37 -5.03 19.55 -3.40
N GLY A 38 -4.19 20.50 -2.98
CA GLY A 38 -4.57 21.89 -2.72
C GLY A 38 -5.29 22.11 -1.38
N SER A 39 -5.30 21.11 -0.48
CA SER A 39 -5.90 21.26 0.85
C SER A 39 -4.89 21.88 1.83
N HIS A 40 -5.19 23.10 2.28
CA HIS A 40 -4.45 23.81 3.33
C HIS A 40 -4.98 23.53 4.75
N ALA A 41 -5.95 22.62 4.90
CA ALA A 41 -6.51 22.31 6.19
C ALA A 41 -5.46 21.62 7.10
N PRO A 42 -5.37 21.98 8.39
CA PRO A 42 -4.47 21.31 9.34
C PRO A 42 -4.76 19.81 9.49
N ASN A 43 -5.98 19.37 9.13
CA ASN A 43 -6.43 17.97 9.16
C ASN A 43 -6.33 17.27 7.80
N GLY A 44 -5.42 17.69 6.92
CA GLY A 44 -5.26 17.17 5.56
C GLY A 44 -5.16 15.64 5.46
N GLY A 45 -4.57 14.98 6.47
CA GLY A 45 -4.50 13.52 6.55
C GLY A 45 -5.85 12.81 6.58
N ARG A 46 -6.93 13.48 7.02
CA ARG A 46 -8.29 12.92 7.04
C ARG A 46 -8.85 12.76 5.62
N LEU A 47 -8.63 13.73 4.73
CA LEU A 47 -9.05 13.66 3.33
C LEU A 47 -8.38 12.49 2.63
N VAL A 48 -7.05 12.38 2.75
CA VAL A 48 -6.29 11.30 2.10
C VAL A 48 -6.71 9.94 2.65
N SER A 49 -6.96 9.84 3.96
CA SER A 49 -7.49 8.61 4.57
C SER A 49 -8.87 8.23 4.03
N GLN A 50 -9.75 9.19 3.76
CA GLN A 50 -11.05 8.96 3.16
C GLN A 50 -10.93 8.49 1.70
N LEU A 51 -10.08 9.15 0.90
CA LEU A 51 -9.84 8.76 -0.50
C LEU A 51 -9.28 7.33 -0.59
N ARG A 52 -8.30 7.00 0.26
CA ARG A 52 -7.75 5.65 0.36
C ARG A 52 -8.82 4.62 0.71
N ARG A 53 -9.64 4.87 1.75
CA ARG A 53 -10.72 3.96 2.17
C ARG A 53 -11.81 3.81 1.10
N ALA A 54 -12.04 4.85 0.31
CA ALA A 54 -12.95 4.83 -0.83
C ALA A 54 -12.37 4.11 -2.06
N GLY A 55 -11.12 3.61 -2.01
CA GLY A 55 -10.46 2.97 -3.15
C GLY A 55 -10.00 3.95 -4.24
N LYS A 56 -9.97 5.25 -3.94
CA LYS A 56 -9.53 6.30 -4.87
C LYS A 56 -8.02 6.53 -4.86
N LEU A 57 -7.32 6.02 -3.85
CA LEU A 57 -5.87 6.09 -3.73
C LEU A 57 -5.31 4.75 -3.26
N LEU A 58 -4.13 4.41 -3.76
CA LEU A 58 -3.32 3.31 -3.25
C LEU A 58 -2.48 3.81 -2.07
N GLY A 59 -2.67 3.20 -0.91
CA GLY A 59 -1.85 3.41 0.27
C GLY A 59 -1.18 2.12 0.69
N VAL A 60 0.14 2.15 0.87
CA VAL A 60 0.94 1.04 1.37
C VAL A 60 1.28 1.29 2.84
N TYR A 61 1.01 0.31 3.69
CA TYR A 61 1.31 0.42 5.10
C TYR A 61 2.78 0.08 5.35
N VAL A 62 3.49 1.01 5.98
CA VAL A 62 4.88 0.83 6.40
C VAL A 62 4.97 0.90 7.92
N THR A 63 5.87 0.14 8.51
CA THR A 63 6.08 0.11 9.98
C THR A 63 7.23 1.00 10.44
N ASN A 64 8.10 1.42 9.52
CA ASN A 64 9.31 2.21 9.77
C ASN A 64 9.27 3.47 8.86
N PRO A 65 9.81 4.65 9.27
CA PRO A 65 10.28 5.03 10.61
C PRO A 65 9.16 5.09 11.66
N SER A 66 7.89 5.17 11.24
CA SER A 66 6.75 5.06 12.13
C SER A 66 5.55 4.44 11.40
N PRO A 67 4.71 3.64 12.10
CA PRO A 67 3.58 2.97 11.48
C PRO A 67 2.62 3.95 10.82
N SER A 68 2.53 3.89 9.49
CA SER A 68 1.72 4.84 8.72
C SER A 68 1.52 4.39 7.28
N TYR A 69 0.52 4.96 6.61
CA TYR A 69 0.37 4.78 5.17
C TYR A 69 1.31 5.71 4.39
N ARG A 70 1.88 5.17 3.32
CA ARG A 70 2.67 5.86 2.31
C ARG A 70 2.00 5.72 0.95
N TYR A 71 2.12 6.76 0.12
CA TYR A 71 1.38 6.88 -1.13
C TYR A 71 2.37 6.95 -2.29
N PRO A 72 2.45 5.91 -3.15
CA PRO A 72 3.37 5.87 -4.28
C PRO A 72 3.30 7.13 -5.14
N THR A 73 4.46 7.69 -5.48
CA THR A 73 4.57 8.94 -6.24
C THR A 73 4.00 8.84 -7.65
N TRP A 74 4.14 7.68 -8.29
CA TRP A 74 3.67 7.42 -9.65
C TRP A 74 2.14 7.49 -9.81
N GLN A 75 1.37 7.43 -8.72
CA GLN A 75 -0.08 7.51 -8.79
C GLN A 75 -0.58 8.96 -8.92
N PHE A 76 0.32 9.94 -8.87
CA PHE A 76 0.00 11.36 -8.97
C PHE A 76 0.66 12.00 -10.20
N LEU A 77 -0.06 12.94 -10.81
CA LEU A 77 0.46 13.85 -11.82
C LEU A 77 1.39 14.90 -11.16
N PRO A 78 2.22 15.62 -11.94
CA PRO A 78 3.01 16.75 -11.42
C PRO A 78 2.17 17.85 -10.75
N SER A 79 0.88 17.95 -11.10
CA SER A 79 -0.08 18.85 -10.47
C SER A 79 -0.50 18.43 -9.04
N GLY A 80 -0.09 17.24 -8.58
CA GLY A 80 -0.50 16.66 -7.30
C GLY A 80 -1.83 15.92 -7.33
N GLN A 81 -2.56 15.99 -8.45
CA GLN A 81 -3.80 15.22 -8.65
C GLN A 81 -3.50 13.75 -8.93
N PRO A 82 -4.37 12.80 -8.53
CA PRO A 82 -4.23 11.40 -8.92
C PRO A 82 -4.26 11.26 -10.45
N VAL A 83 -3.52 10.29 -11.00
CA VAL A 83 -3.56 10.01 -12.44
C VAL A 83 -4.95 9.56 -12.87
N ASP A 84 -5.30 9.88 -14.11
CA ASP A 84 -6.55 9.45 -14.72
C ASP A 84 -6.68 7.92 -14.65
N HIS A 85 -7.92 7.45 -14.46
CA HIS A 85 -8.27 6.05 -14.35
C HIS A 85 -7.69 5.25 -13.17
N LEU A 86 -6.92 5.86 -12.27
CA LEU A 86 -6.40 5.17 -11.09
C LEU A 86 -7.51 4.51 -10.26
N ALA A 87 -8.60 5.25 -10.01
CA ALA A 87 -9.70 4.75 -9.21
C ALA A 87 -10.41 3.56 -9.89
N GLU A 88 -10.59 3.59 -11.21
CA GLU A 88 -11.17 2.46 -11.95
C GLU A 88 -10.24 1.24 -11.95
N ILE A 89 -8.94 1.43 -12.14
CA ILE A 89 -7.95 0.35 -12.05
C ILE A 89 -7.99 -0.29 -10.65
N LEU A 90 -8.02 0.52 -9.59
CA LEU A 90 -8.11 0.03 -8.21
C LEU A 90 -9.44 -0.69 -7.94
N ALA A 91 -10.54 -0.24 -8.54
CA ALA A 91 -11.83 -0.92 -8.45
C ALA A 91 -11.77 -2.31 -9.10
N VAL A 92 -11.22 -2.42 -10.31
CA VAL A 92 -11.03 -3.70 -11.02
C VAL A 92 -10.12 -4.64 -10.22
N LEU A 93 -9.00 -4.13 -9.70
CA LEU A 93 -8.09 -4.91 -8.87
C LEU A 93 -8.78 -5.39 -7.58
N ARG A 94 -9.64 -4.58 -6.98
CA ARG A 94 -10.39 -4.96 -5.78
C ARG A 94 -11.44 -6.03 -6.06
N GLU A 95 -12.13 -5.93 -7.20
CA GLU A 95 -13.22 -6.84 -7.56
C GLU A 95 -12.72 -8.19 -8.07
N PHE A 96 -11.69 -8.17 -8.92
CA PHE A 96 -11.22 -9.36 -9.64
C PHE A 96 -9.81 -9.80 -9.26
N GLY A 97 -9.07 -9.00 -8.50
CA GLY A 97 -7.70 -9.33 -8.11
C GLY A 97 -7.64 -10.40 -7.02
N PRO A 98 -6.46 -11.00 -6.81
CA PRO A 98 -6.24 -12.00 -5.78
C PRO A 98 -6.06 -11.34 -4.40
N PHE A 99 -7.01 -10.48 -4.01
CA PHE A 99 -6.96 -9.75 -2.76
C PHE A 99 -8.15 -10.11 -1.87
N GLU A 100 -7.91 -10.16 -0.57
CA GLU A 100 -8.96 -10.26 0.45
C GLU A 100 -9.08 -8.93 1.17
N GLN A 101 -10.30 -8.65 1.61
CA GLN A 101 -10.57 -7.49 2.42
C GLN A 101 -10.06 -7.75 3.85
N GLU A 102 -8.99 -7.07 4.24
CA GLU A 102 -8.47 -7.13 5.62
C GLU A 102 -9.20 -6.07 6.46
N GLY A 103 -10.27 -6.51 7.13
CA GLY A 103 -11.11 -5.67 7.98
C GLY A 103 -11.71 -4.46 7.24
N ARG A 104 -11.82 -3.31 7.93
CA ARG A 104 -12.36 -2.06 7.35
C ARG A 104 -11.31 -1.20 6.63
N GLN A 105 -10.04 -1.62 6.60
CA GLN A 105 -8.93 -0.69 6.38
C GLN A 105 -7.88 -1.12 5.34
N GLY A 106 -7.94 -2.31 4.74
CA GLY A 106 -6.92 -2.72 3.77
C GLY A 106 -7.31 -3.87 2.88
N PHE A 107 -6.43 -4.16 1.92
CA PHE A 107 -6.44 -5.36 1.11
C PHE A 107 -5.12 -6.09 1.29
N VAL A 108 -5.20 -7.38 1.54
CA VAL A 108 -4.04 -8.27 1.57
C VAL A 108 -4.14 -9.24 0.42
N ARG A 109 -3.00 -9.65 -0.13
CA ARG A 109 -3.01 -10.69 -1.17
C ARG A 109 -3.57 -11.97 -0.55
N LYS A 110 -4.48 -12.64 -1.26
CA LYS A 110 -4.86 -14.02 -0.99
C LYS A 110 -3.59 -14.84 -0.92
N THR A 111 -3.23 -15.30 0.27
CA THR A 111 -2.27 -16.40 0.38
C THR A 111 -2.90 -17.58 -0.32
N ALA A 112 -2.25 -18.08 -1.37
CA ALA A 112 -2.64 -19.36 -1.93
C ALA A 112 -2.44 -20.38 -0.80
N GLU A 113 -3.53 -20.85 -0.20
CA GLU A 113 -3.49 -22.15 0.47
C GLU A 113 -2.98 -23.11 -0.58
N SER A 114 -1.87 -23.76 -0.27
CA SER A 114 -1.26 -24.77 -1.11
C SER A 114 -2.33 -25.83 -1.35
N SER A 115 -2.93 -25.83 -2.55
CA SER A 115 -3.77 -26.90 -3.06
C SER A 115 -2.88 -28.12 -3.33
N LEU A 116 -2.31 -28.66 -2.26
CA LEU A 116 -1.76 -29.99 -2.17
C LEU A 116 -2.70 -30.74 -1.25
N THR A 117 -3.73 -31.31 -1.84
CA THR A 117 -4.46 -32.43 -1.25
C THR A 117 -4.44 -33.59 -2.26
N PRO A 118 -4.42 -34.82 -1.75
CA PRO A 118 -3.59 -35.94 -2.20
C PRO A 118 -4.09 -36.68 -3.44
#